data_AF-A0A661IIB4-F1
#
_entry.id   AF-A0A661IIB4-F1
#
_cell.length_a   1.000
_cell.length_b   1.000
_cell.length_c   1.000
_cell.angle_alpha   90.00
_cell.angle_beta   90.00
_cell.angle_gamma   90.00
#
_symmetry.space_group_name_H-M   'P 1'
#
loop_
_entity.id
_entity.type
_entity.pdbx_description
1 polymer ?
#
loop_
_entity_poly.entity_id
_entity_poly.type
_entity_poly.pdbx_seq_one_letter_code
_entity_poly.pdbx_strand_id
1 'polypeptide(L)' 'MTEWIVRRYVFNEAWKAWIPDNILILTSDKELLEYLRSQAFNMGRCRYEISVLLRPTEVGGGEDVSR' A
#
# COMPACT_ATOMS: atom_id res chain seq x y z
N MET A 1 -12.75 -7.75 0.50
CA MET A 1 -11.32 -8.11 0.61
C MET A 1 -10.56 -6.80 0.56
N THR A 2 -9.82 -6.45 1.62
CA THR A 2 -9.09 -5.18 1.70
C THR A 2 -7.72 -5.38 1.08
N GLU A 3 -7.41 -4.60 0.05
CA GLU A 3 -6.08 -4.58 -0.54
C GLU A 3 -5.33 -3.35 -0.04
N TRP A 4 -4.04 -3.51 0.25
CA TRP A 4 -3.18 -2.48 0.81
C TRP A 4 -2.01 -2.26 -0.14
N ILE A 5 -1.76 -1.01 -0.50
CA ILE A 5 -0.50 -0.62 -1.16
C ILE A 5 0.45 -0.05 -0.11
N VAL A 6 1.65 -0.63 -0.04
CA VAL A 6 2.70 -0.22 0.89
C VAL A 6 3.90 0.25 0.08
N ARG A 7 4.21 1.54 0.16
CA ARG A 7 5.42 2.14 -0.43
C ARG A 7 6.48 2.29 0.65
N ARG A 8 7.66 1.72 0.43
CA ARG A 8 8.83 1.84 1.31
C ARG A 8 9.78 2.89 0.74
N TYR A 9 10.28 3.73 1.62
CA TYR A 9 11.31 4.72 1.35
C TYR A 9 12.52 4.46 2.24
N VAL A 10 13.71 4.62 1.67
CA VAL A 10 14.98 4.59 2.40
C VAL A 10 15.59 5.99 2.43
N PHE A 11 16.29 6.33 3.50
CA PHE A 11 16.94 7.62 3.59
C PHE A 11 18.25 7.60 2.80
N ASN A 12 18.36 8.43 1.76
CA ASN A 12 19.59 8.63 1.02
C ASN A 12 20.46 9.67 1.74
N GLU A 13 21.61 9.24 2.25
CA GLU A 13 22.52 10.11 3.01
C GLU A 13 23.23 11.15 2.14
N ALA A 14 23.42 10.90 0.84
CA ALA A 14 24.08 11.83 -0.08
C ALA A 14 23.18 13.01 -0.44
N TRP A 15 21.90 12.75 -0.71
CA TRP A 15 20.92 13.76 -1.10
C TRP A 15 20.09 14.29 0.07
N LYS A 16 20.28 13.72 1.26
CA LYS A 16 19.53 14.03 2.49
C LYS A 16 18.02 13.98 2.28
N ALA A 17 17.56 12.97 1.52
CA ALA A 17 16.17 12.83 1.11
C ALA A 17 15.69 11.38 1.24
N TRP A 18 14.37 11.21 1.46
CA TRP A 18 13.71 9.92 1.39
C TRP A 18 13.47 9.55 -0.07
N ILE A 19 14.01 8.42 -0.51
CA ILE A 19 13.86 7.93 -1.88
C ILE A 19 13.00 6.66 -1.90
N PRO A 20 12.09 6.51 -2.88
CA PRO A 20 11.35 5.26 -3.06
C PRO A 20 12.31 4.09 -3.27
N ASP A 21 12.02 2.98 -2.62
CA ASP A 21 12.86 1.77 -2.65
C ASP A 21 12.06 0.53 -3.03
N ASN A 22 10.84 0.38 -2.52
CA ASN A 22 9.99 -0.76 -2.87
C ASN A 22 8.50 -0.42 -2.81
N ILE A 23 7.69 -1.14 -3.58
CA ILE A 23 6.22 -1.08 -3.55
C ILE A 23 5.70 -2.51 -3.42
N LEU A 24 4.78 -2.72 -2.47
CA LEU A 24 4.16 -4.02 -2.21
C LEU A 24 2.63 -3.87 -2.20
N ILE A 25 1.93 -4.90 -2.70
CA ILE A 25 0.48 -5.03 -2.58
C ILE A 25 0.21 -6.21 -1.66
N LEU A 26 -0.59 -5.98 -0.61
CA LEU A 26 -0.99 -6.99 0.38
C LEU A 26 -2.50 -7.14 0.35
N THR A 27 -3.00 -8.37 0.42
CA THR A 27 -4.41 -8.69 0.14
C THR A 27 -5.25 -8.89 1.40
N SER A 28 -4.64 -8.72 2.57
CA SER A 28 -5.31 -8.79 3.86
C SER A 28 -4.61 -7.97 4.94
N ASP A 29 -5.36 -7.62 5.98
CA ASP A 29 -4.83 -6.95 7.18
C ASP A 29 -3.78 -7.81 7.89
N LYS A 30 -3.95 -9.14 7.86
CA LYS A 30 -2.99 -10.09 8.45
C LYS A 30 -1.62 -9.98 7.78
N GLU A 31 -1.59 -10.01 6.44
CA GLU A 31 -0.36 -9.88 5.66
C GLU A 31 0.31 -8.52 5.91
N LEU A 32 -0.47 -7.44 6.00
CA LEU A 32 0.05 -6.11 6.35
C LEU A 32 0.74 -6.11 7.72
N LEU A 33 0.08 -6.66 8.74
CA LEU A 33 0.63 -6.69 10.10
C LEU A 33 1.88 -7.57 10.19
N GLU A 34 1.89 -8.74 9.54
CA GLU A 34 3.06 -9.62 9.49
C GLU A 34 4.24 -8.94 8.78
N TYR A 35 3.98 -8.27 7.65
CA TYR A 35 4.99 -7.48 6.96
C TYR A 35 5.57 -6.39 7.86
N LEU A 36 4.74 -5.53 8.46
CA LEU A 36 5.22 -4.44 9.31
C LEU A 36 6.02 -4.93 10.52
N ARG A 37 5.58 -6.03 11.15
CA ARG A 37 6.34 -6.68 12.24
C ARG A 37 7.70 -7.18 11.76
N SER A 38 7.77 -7.85 10.61
CA SER A 38 9.04 -8.32 10.04
C SER A 38 10.02 -7.17 9.78
N GLN A 39 9.51 -6.01 9.35
CA GLN A 39 10.34 -4.84 9.04
C GLN A 39 10.77 -4.06 10.29
N ALA A 40 10.01 -4.11 11.38
CA ALA A 40 10.39 -3.47 12.65
C ALA A 40 11.70 -4.01 13.23
N PHE A 41 12.05 -5.26 12.90
CA PHE A 41 13.33 -5.88 13.30
C PHE A 41 14.48 -5.60 12.34
N ASN A 42 14.22 -5.04 11.15
CA ASN A 42 15.27 -4.62 10.22
C ASN A 42 15.84 -3.26 10.65
N MET A 43 17.15 -3.21 10.94
CA MET A 43 17.86 -2.06 11.54
C MET A 43 18.00 -0.80 10.63
N GLY A 44 17.25 -0.70 9.53
CA GLY A 44 17.32 0.42 8.59
C GLY A 44 16.35 1.56 8.92
N ARG A 45 16.77 2.82 8.69
CA ARG A 45 15.84 3.97 8.67
C ARG A 45 14.97 3.86 7.42
N CYS A 46 13.77 3.31 7.60
CA CYS A 46 12.76 3.21 6.56
C CYS A 46 11.54 4.07 6.92
N ARG A 47 10.92 4.68 5.92
CA ARG A 47 9.61 5.31 6.02
C ARG A 47 8.63 4.54 5.16
N TYR A 48 7.38 4.43 5.63
CA TYR A 48 6.33 3.74 4.91
C TYR A 48 5.17 4.69 4.63
N GLU A 49 4.60 4.56 3.45
CA GLU A 49 3.30 5.12 3.09
C GLU A 49 2.36 3.95 2.80
N ILE A 50 1.24 3.90 3.51
CA ILE A 50 0.30 2.77 3.48
C ILE A 50 -1.06 3.33 3.07
N SER A 51 -1.67 2.75 2.06
CA SER A 51 -3.00 3.16 1.59
C SER A 51 -3.86 1.95 1.27
N VAL A 52 -5.18 2.10 1.42
CA VAL A 52 -6.15 1.08 0.99
C VAL A 52 -6.40 1.22 -0.50
N LEU A 53 -6.33 0.11 -1.23
CA LEU A 53 -6.83 -0.01 -2.59
C LEU A 53 -8.33 -0.27 -2.53
N LEU A 54 -9.09 0.79 -2.76
CA LEU A 54 -10.54 0.70 -2.94
C LEU A 54 -10.79 0.21 -4.37
N ARG A 55 -11.40 -0.98 -4.53
CA ARG A 55 -11.88 -1.40 -5.84
C ARG A 55 -12.97 -0.45 -6.28
N PRO A 56 -13.04 -0.08 -7.57
CA PRO A 56 -14.20 0.59 -8.12
C PRO A 56 -15.42 -0.26 -7.74
N THR A 57 -16.35 0.33 -6.99
CA THR A 57 -17.65 -0.32 -6.79
C THR A 57 -18.26 -0.43 -8.18
N GLU A 58 -18.68 -1.63 -8.58
CA GLU A 58 -19.46 -1.79 -9.81
C GLU A 58 -20.65 -0.85 -9.69
N VAL A 59 -20.65 0.20 -10.50
CA VAL A 59 -21.83 1.04 -10.67
C VAL A 59 -22.83 0.11 -11.35
N GLY A 60 -23.77 -0.41 -10.54
CA GLY A 60 -24.84 -1.28 -10.99
C GLY A 60 -25.49 -0.70 -12.25
N GLY A 61 -25.66 -1.57 -13.24
CA GLY A 61 -26.12 -1.23 -14.57
C GLY A 61 -27.32 -0.30 -14.55
N GLY A 62 -27.26 0.72 -15.41
CA GLY A 62 -28.43 1.51 -15.75
C GLY A 62 -29.49 0.57 -16.30
N GLU A 63 -30.55 0.38 -15.51
CA GLU A 63 -31.80 -0.20 -15.98
C GLU A 63 -32.27 0.57 -17.21
N ASP A 64 -32.50 -0.21 -18.25
CA ASP A 64 -33.22 0.09 -19.47
C ASP A 64 -34.52 0.88 -19.15
N VAL A 65 -34.57 2.13 -19.59
CA VAL A 65 -35.85 2.86 -19.72
C VAL A 65 -36.04 3.16 -21.19
N SER A 66 -36.45 2.11 -21.91
CA SER A 66 -37.21 2.23 -23.14
C SER A 66 -38.36 3.24 -22.94
N ARG A 67 -38.37 4.29 -23.76
CA ARG A 67 -39.51 5.17 -24.01
C ARG A 67 -39.60 5.48 -25.49
#